data_AF-A0A3N1T947-F1
#
_entry.id   AF-A0A3N1T947-F1
#
_cell.length_a   1.000
_cell.length_b   1.000
_cell.length_c   1.000
_cell.angle_alpha   90.00
_cell.angle_beta   90.00
_cell.angle_gamma   90.00
#
_symmetry.space_group_name_H-M   'P 1'
#
loop_
_entity.id
_entity.type
_entity.pdbx_description
1 polymer ?
#
loop_
_entity_poly.entity_id
_entity_poly.type
_entity_poly.pdbx_seq_one_letter_code
_entity_poly.pdbx_strand_id
1 'polypeptide(L)'
;MWWQRWPYWADRAAMAWAVTYTGFALACALTGTPLLHLGGAPGASALDWGFTAVGALAVLACGAVVRYGPRPAVRGLLRVVCALAGIAAFGLLMDVITLVFGQGVDSAVAAAHHALAAVGALLLAATAQSGRRPAAEAAVRAPSAASRPVQLAACAGTAAFLPYAGMKLVWVSGGTFAGVSGDEMLAVSRRNGASGIWLTLESWGLDGTVLLAALGVFLLWGLVRPWGQVFPRWTPWLRGRRVPRWLPLAPAFVGAATLAPYGVFGIGYTALCTAGVVTMRRGDFHASGDALLVAWIGMAAFAVYGAALTAAARSYWLRTRPHRVVPSHRPVTEG
;
A
#
# COMPACT_ATOMS: atom_id res chain seq x y z
N MET A 1 25.73 12.50 8.45
CA MET A 1 26.27 12.76 7.09
C MET A 1 26.31 11.55 6.14
N TRP A 2 25.96 10.32 6.55
CA TRP A 2 26.00 9.13 5.66
C TRP A 2 24.92 9.03 4.56
N TRP A 3 23.90 9.90 4.60
CA TRP A 3 22.76 9.86 3.65
C TRP A 3 22.94 10.71 2.38
N GLN A 4 24.08 11.40 2.21
CA GLN A 4 24.29 12.32 1.07
C GLN A 4 24.95 11.68 -0.17
N ARG A 5 25.47 10.45 -0.07
CA ARG A 5 25.84 9.64 -1.23
C ARG A 5 24.68 8.71 -1.53
N TRP A 6 23.73 9.23 -2.31
CA TRP A 6 22.68 8.36 -2.81
C TRP A 6 23.32 7.29 -3.71
N PRO A 7 22.96 6.02 -3.54
CA PRO A 7 23.90 4.97 -3.83
C PRO A 7 24.09 4.77 -5.33
N TYR A 8 25.35 4.88 -5.76
CA TYR A 8 25.82 4.47 -7.08
C TYR A 8 25.47 3.00 -7.42
N TRP A 9 25.12 2.19 -6.41
CA TRP A 9 24.68 0.81 -6.60
C TRP A 9 23.23 0.70 -7.08
N ALA A 10 22.39 1.73 -6.94
CA ALA A 10 20.96 1.65 -7.26
C ALA A 10 20.71 1.26 -8.72
N ASP A 11 21.45 1.86 -9.66
CA ASP A 11 21.28 1.61 -11.10
C ASP A 11 21.67 0.18 -11.48
N ARG A 12 22.74 -0.36 -10.85
CA ARG A 12 23.18 -1.75 -11.06
C ARG A 12 22.24 -2.75 -10.40
N ALA A 13 21.73 -2.44 -9.20
CA ALA A 13 20.76 -3.28 -8.52
C ALA A 13 19.43 -3.33 -9.28
N ALA A 14 18.96 -2.19 -9.80
CA ALA A 14 17.76 -2.14 -10.65
C ALA A 14 17.94 -2.96 -11.93
N MET A 15 19.12 -2.90 -12.56
CA MET A 15 19.44 -3.74 -13.72
C MET A 15 19.42 -5.24 -13.37
N ALA A 16 20.12 -5.64 -12.30
CA ALA A 16 20.16 -7.03 -11.87
C ALA A 16 18.74 -7.55 -11.56
N TRP A 17 17.95 -6.76 -10.84
CA TRP A 17 16.55 -7.05 -10.59
C TRP A 17 15.75 -7.21 -11.88
N ALA A 18 15.90 -6.30 -12.85
CA ALA A 18 15.14 -6.35 -14.10
C ALA A 18 15.43 -7.62 -14.89
N VAL A 19 16.69 -8.06 -14.95
CA VAL A 19 17.08 -9.33 -15.59
C VAL A 19 16.46 -10.52 -14.85
N THR A 20 16.59 -10.56 -13.52
CA THR A 20 16.02 -11.65 -12.71
C THR A 20 14.51 -11.72 -12.84
N TYR A 21 13.81 -10.59 -12.76
CA TYR A 21 12.36 -10.52 -12.86
C TYR A 21 11.87 -10.94 -14.24
N THR A 22 12.55 -10.52 -15.31
CA THR A 22 12.24 -10.95 -16.68
C THR A 22 12.43 -12.45 -16.85
N GLY A 23 13.55 -12.99 -16.36
CA GLY A 23 13.83 -14.43 -16.42
C GLY A 23 12.81 -15.26 -15.64
N PHE A 24 12.42 -14.81 -14.45
CA PHE A 24 11.38 -15.42 -13.64
C PHE A 24 10.02 -15.42 -14.35
N ALA A 25 9.59 -14.26 -14.87
CA ALA A 25 8.32 -14.13 -15.58
C ALA A 25 8.29 -14.99 -16.86
N LEU A 26 9.40 -15.00 -17.62
CA LEU A 26 9.53 -15.82 -18.83
C LEU A 26 9.46 -17.31 -18.50
N ALA A 27 10.16 -17.77 -17.46
CA ALA A 27 10.11 -19.17 -17.03
C ALA A 27 8.69 -19.60 -16.65
N CYS A 28 7.95 -18.74 -15.93
CA CYS A 28 6.55 -19.00 -15.57
C CYS A 28 5.66 -19.06 -16.82
N ALA A 29 5.79 -18.10 -17.74
CA ALA A 29 5.04 -18.08 -19.00
C ALA A 29 5.30 -19.33 -19.87
N LEU A 30 6.56 -19.77 -19.98
CA LEU A 30 6.94 -20.95 -20.76
C LEU A 30 6.45 -22.27 -20.14
N THR A 31 6.39 -22.34 -18.82
CA THR A 31 5.91 -23.54 -18.09
C THR A 31 4.40 -23.55 -17.89
N GLY A 32 3.70 -22.47 -18.25
CA GLY A 32 2.27 -22.30 -17.96
C GLY A 32 1.98 -22.13 -16.46
N THR A 33 2.97 -21.70 -15.67
CA THR A 33 2.80 -21.43 -14.25
C THR A 33 2.16 -20.05 -14.08
N PRO A 34 0.92 -19.95 -13.58
CA PRO A 34 0.20 -18.68 -13.50
C PRO A 34 0.83 -17.76 -12.45
N LEU A 35 1.17 -16.53 -12.83
CA LEU A 35 1.69 -15.51 -11.90
C LEU A 35 0.60 -14.82 -11.10
N LEU A 36 -0.64 -14.87 -11.59
CA LEU A 36 -1.83 -14.30 -10.95
C LEU A 36 -2.86 -15.38 -10.69
N HIS A 37 -3.53 -15.28 -9.54
CA HIS A 37 -4.68 -16.09 -9.21
C HIS A 37 -5.88 -15.17 -8.92
N LEU A 38 -7.04 -15.53 -9.46
CA LEU A 38 -8.30 -14.84 -9.21
C LEU A 38 -9.26 -15.81 -8.51
N GLY A 39 -9.38 -15.69 -7.19
CA GLY A 39 -10.29 -16.54 -6.39
C GLY A 39 -9.97 -18.04 -6.51
N GLY A 40 -8.70 -18.40 -6.50
CA GLY A 40 -8.22 -19.78 -6.64
C GLY A 40 -8.17 -20.32 -8.06
N ALA A 41 -8.67 -19.58 -9.07
CA ALA A 41 -8.48 -19.92 -10.47
C ALA A 41 -7.19 -19.26 -11.02
N PRO A 42 -6.43 -19.96 -11.88
CA PRO A 42 -5.28 -19.36 -12.55
C PRO A 42 -5.73 -18.19 -13.44
N GLY A 43 -4.95 -17.11 -13.45
CA GLY A 43 -5.16 -15.97 -14.33
C GLY A 43 -4.99 -16.33 -15.80
N ALA A 44 -5.41 -15.42 -16.70
CA ALA A 44 -5.22 -15.62 -18.13
C ALA A 44 -3.73 -15.65 -18.48
N SER A 45 -3.28 -16.65 -19.23
CA SER A 45 -1.88 -16.83 -19.65
C SER A 45 -1.30 -15.64 -20.42
N ALA A 46 -2.16 -14.84 -21.07
CA ALA A 46 -1.77 -13.59 -21.72
C ALA A 46 -1.17 -12.56 -20.75
N LEU A 47 -1.59 -12.58 -19.48
CA LEU A 47 -1.05 -11.68 -18.45
C LEU A 47 0.40 -12.03 -18.09
N ASP A 48 0.76 -13.32 -18.11
CA ASP A 48 2.13 -13.77 -17.82
C ASP A 48 3.13 -13.24 -18.87
N TRP A 49 2.72 -13.22 -20.15
CA TRP A 49 3.47 -12.56 -21.22
C TRP A 49 3.54 -11.04 -21.04
N GLY A 50 2.46 -10.43 -20.54
CA GLY A 50 2.44 -9.01 -20.16
C GLY A 50 3.53 -8.67 -19.14
N PHE A 51 3.68 -9.48 -18.08
CA PHE A 51 4.73 -9.27 -17.07
C PHE A 51 6.14 -9.48 -17.62
N THR A 52 6.31 -10.44 -18.52
CA THR A 52 7.58 -10.64 -19.23
C THR A 52 7.95 -9.41 -20.06
N ALA A 53 6.99 -8.81 -20.77
CA ALA A 53 7.19 -7.58 -21.53
C ALA A 53 7.56 -6.39 -20.61
N VAL A 54 6.90 -6.26 -19.45
CA VAL A 54 7.26 -5.24 -18.45
C VAL A 54 8.69 -5.43 -17.94
N GLY A 55 9.10 -6.66 -17.66
CA GLY A 55 10.48 -6.98 -17.29
C GLY A 55 11.48 -6.59 -18.37
N ALA A 56 11.22 -6.97 -19.63
CA ALA A 56 12.08 -6.61 -20.76
C ALA A 56 12.22 -5.09 -20.94
N LEU A 57 11.13 -4.34 -20.81
CA LEU A 57 11.16 -2.87 -20.80
C LEU A 57 12.00 -2.30 -19.64
N ALA A 58 11.93 -2.92 -18.46
CA ALA A 58 12.77 -2.56 -17.32
C ALA A 58 14.26 -2.77 -17.62
N VAL A 59 14.63 -3.91 -18.24
CA VAL A 59 16.02 -4.20 -18.64
C VAL A 59 16.54 -3.13 -19.61
N LEU A 60 15.75 -2.77 -20.62
CA LEU A 60 16.11 -1.74 -21.59
C LEU A 60 16.29 -0.36 -20.91
N ALA A 61 15.35 0.01 -20.03
CA ALA A 61 15.40 1.29 -19.32
C ALA A 61 16.59 1.38 -18.37
N CYS A 62 16.84 0.35 -17.56
CA CYS A 62 17.98 0.29 -16.64
C CYS A 62 19.31 0.25 -17.40
N GLY A 63 19.39 -0.50 -18.51
CA GLY A 63 20.55 -0.52 -19.39
C GLY A 63 20.87 0.84 -20.00
N ALA A 64 19.83 1.56 -20.43
CA ALA A 64 20.00 2.92 -20.92
C ALA A 64 20.54 3.87 -19.83
N VAL A 65 20.08 3.74 -18.58
CA VAL A 65 20.64 4.54 -17.46
C VAL A 65 22.09 4.18 -17.18
N VAL A 66 22.44 2.89 -17.10
CA VAL A 66 23.81 2.44 -16.83
C VAL A 66 24.78 2.90 -17.93
N ARG A 67 24.35 2.84 -19.20
CA ARG A 67 25.20 3.18 -20.36
C ARG A 67 25.25 4.68 -20.68
N TYR A 68 24.13 5.39 -20.57
CA TYR A 68 23.99 6.76 -21.05
C TYR A 68 23.61 7.78 -19.98
N GLY A 69 23.41 7.34 -18.73
CA GLY A 69 22.92 8.16 -17.64
C GLY A 69 21.41 8.43 -17.70
N PRO A 70 20.84 9.05 -16.64
CA PRO A 70 19.40 9.24 -16.51
C PRO A 70 18.89 10.43 -17.33
N ARG A 71 18.66 10.21 -18.64
CA ARG A 71 18.02 11.19 -19.55
C ARG A 71 16.53 11.39 -19.24
N PRO A 72 15.91 12.54 -19.60
CA PRO A 72 14.50 12.82 -19.30
C PRO A 72 13.52 11.76 -19.84
N ALA A 73 13.71 11.29 -21.07
CA ALA A 73 12.88 10.24 -21.67
C ALA A 73 12.99 8.91 -20.91
N VAL A 74 14.22 8.49 -20.57
CA VAL A 74 14.47 7.27 -19.79
C VAL A 74 13.87 7.38 -18.39
N ARG A 75 13.90 8.55 -17.76
CA ARG A 75 13.21 8.78 -16.48
C ARG A 75 11.69 8.67 -16.61
N GLY A 76 11.13 9.13 -17.72
CA GLY A 76 9.71 8.94 -18.04
C GLY A 76 9.38 7.45 -18.12
N LEU A 77 10.13 6.70 -18.91
CA LEU A 77 9.97 5.25 -19.05
C LEU A 77 10.13 4.51 -17.71
N LEU A 78 11.16 4.82 -16.92
CA LEU A 78 11.34 4.22 -15.59
C LEU A 78 10.15 4.47 -14.65
N ARG A 79 9.51 5.64 -14.73
CA ARG A 79 8.30 5.91 -13.92
C ARG A 79 7.11 5.08 -14.39
N VAL A 80 6.95 4.91 -15.71
CA VAL A 80 5.90 4.05 -16.27
C VAL A 80 6.12 2.60 -15.83
N VAL A 81 7.33 2.06 -16.02
CA VAL A 81 7.67 0.70 -15.61
C VAL A 81 7.56 0.53 -14.09
N CYS A 82 7.97 1.53 -13.31
CA CYS A 82 7.79 1.54 -11.86
C CYS A 82 6.30 1.49 -11.47
N ALA A 83 5.43 2.21 -12.17
CA ALA A 83 3.99 2.17 -11.91
C ALA A 83 3.41 0.80 -12.25
N LEU A 84 3.81 0.20 -13.38
CA LEU A 84 3.40 -1.16 -13.76
C LEU A 84 3.89 -2.22 -12.77
N ALA A 85 5.14 -2.13 -12.32
CA ALA A 85 5.66 -3.00 -11.26
C ALA A 85 4.92 -2.81 -9.94
N GLY A 86 4.54 -1.56 -9.60
CA GLY A 86 3.71 -1.28 -8.43
C GLY A 86 2.30 -1.90 -8.52
N ILE A 87 1.70 -1.92 -9.71
CA ILE A 87 0.42 -2.61 -9.97
C ILE A 87 0.59 -4.13 -9.83
N ALA A 88 1.68 -4.69 -10.37
CA ALA A 88 1.98 -6.11 -10.23
C ALA A 88 2.24 -6.52 -8.76
N ALA A 89 2.80 -5.60 -7.95
CA ALA A 89 3.05 -5.82 -6.52
C ALA A 89 1.78 -5.78 -5.65
N PHE A 90 0.62 -5.46 -6.22
CA PHE A 90 -0.58 -5.15 -5.46
C PHE A 90 -1.05 -6.28 -4.52
N GLY A 91 -0.90 -7.53 -4.95
CA GLY A 91 -1.25 -8.70 -4.14
C GLY A 91 -0.34 -8.94 -2.92
N LEU A 92 0.85 -8.32 -2.89
CA LEU A 92 1.83 -8.55 -1.82
C LEU A 92 1.28 -8.21 -0.43
N LEU A 93 0.44 -7.18 -0.34
CA LEU A 93 -0.16 -6.80 0.94
C LEU A 93 -1.02 -7.93 1.49
N MET A 94 -1.80 -8.59 0.65
CA MET A 94 -2.63 -9.72 1.05
C MET A 94 -1.78 -10.93 1.43
N ASP A 95 -0.70 -11.20 0.69
CA ASP A 95 0.23 -12.28 1.02
C ASP A 95 0.92 -12.05 2.38
N VAL A 96 1.35 -10.83 2.66
CA VAL A 96 1.97 -10.48 3.95
C VAL A 96 0.95 -10.58 5.08
N ILE A 97 -0.28 -10.09 4.86
CA ILE A 97 -1.36 -10.17 5.84
C ILE A 97 -1.66 -11.63 6.21
N THR A 98 -1.89 -12.48 5.21
CA THR A 98 -2.18 -13.90 5.41
C THR A 98 -1.05 -14.58 6.19
N LEU A 99 0.21 -14.39 5.77
CA LEU A 99 1.38 -14.93 6.46
C LEU A 99 1.51 -14.45 7.92
N VAL A 100 1.30 -13.15 8.18
CA VAL A 100 1.37 -12.57 9.54
C VAL A 100 0.31 -13.17 10.47
N PHE A 101 -0.87 -13.48 9.93
CA PHE A 101 -1.96 -14.12 10.67
C PHE A 101 -1.86 -15.65 10.69
N GLY A 102 -0.72 -16.22 10.24
CA GLY A 102 -0.46 -17.66 10.26
C GLY A 102 -1.20 -18.44 9.17
N GLN A 103 -1.76 -17.75 8.17
CA GLN A 103 -2.40 -18.36 7.02
C GLN A 103 -1.38 -18.60 5.91
N GLY A 104 -1.59 -19.63 5.10
CA GLY A 104 -0.82 -19.85 3.88
C GLY A 104 -1.17 -18.82 2.80
N VAL A 105 -0.26 -18.64 1.85
CA VAL A 105 -0.55 -17.93 0.59
C VAL A 105 -1.16 -18.91 -0.42
N ASP A 106 -2.03 -18.41 -1.29
CA ASP A 106 -2.68 -19.24 -2.33
C ASP A 106 -1.66 -19.88 -3.28
N SER A 107 -0.57 -19.18 -3.57
CA SER A 107 0.53 -19.67 -4.40
C SER A 107 1.85 -19.00 -4.00
N ALA A 108 2.84 -19.81 -3.66
CA ALA A 108 4.19 -19.33 -3.37
C ALA A 108 4.81 -18.59 -4.57
N VAL A 109 4.47 -19.01 -5.80
CA VAL A 109 4.96 -18.39 -7.04
C VAL A 109 4.35 -16.99 -7.22
N ALA A 110 3.04 -16.85 -6.99
CA ALA A 110 2.37 -15.55 -7.04
C ALA A 110 2.89 -14.61 -5.95
N ALA A 111 3.09 -15.11 -4.73
CA ALA A 111 3.68 -14.32 -3.64
C ALA A 111 5.12 -13.87 -3.98
N ALA A 112 5.94 -14.75 -4.56
CA ALA A 112 7.28 -14.41 -5.04
C ALA A 112 7.24 -13.35 -6.15
N HIS A 113 6.29 -13.46 -7.09
CA HIS A 113 6.05 -12.46 -8.12
C HIS A 113 5.71 -11.09 -7.51
N HIS A 114 4.75 -11.03 -6.58
CA HIS A 114 4.35 -9.78 -5.93
C HIS A 114 5.52 -9.15 -5.15
N ALA A 115 6.33 -9.98 -4.46
CA ALA A 115 7.51 -9.52 -3.72
C ALA A 115 8.58 -8.96 -4.65
N LEU A 116 8.90 -9.67 -5.74
CA LEU A 116 9.85 -9.20 -6.74
C LEU A 116 9.37 -7.91 -7.40
N ALA A 117 8.09 -7.81 -7.75
CA ALA A 117 7.50 -6.60 -8.33
C ALA A 117 7.61 -5.39 -7.36
N ALA A 118 7.39 -5.60 -6.06
CA ALA A 118 7.54 -4.55 -5.05
C ALA A 118 8.99 -4.05 -4.92
N VAL A 119 9.96 -4.97 -4.87
CA VAL A 119 11.39 -4.64 -4.87
C VAL A 119 11.76 -3.85 -6.13
N GLY A 120 11.23 -4.27 -7.28
CA GLY A 120 11.39 -3.58 -8.55
C GLY A 120 10.89 -2.15 -8.54
N ALA A 121 9.67 -1.93 -8.06
CA ALA A 121 9.10 -0.59 -7.95
C ALA A 121 10.00 0.33 -7.10
N LEU A 122 10.54 -0.17 -5.98
CA LEU A 122 11.45 0.60 -5.13
C LEU A 122 12.78 0.93 -5.84
N LEU A 123 13.40 -0.07 -6.50
CA LEU A 123 14.66 0.11 -7.22
C LEU A 123 14.51 1.07 -8.40
N LEU A 124 13.46 0.89 -9.22
CA LEU A 124 13.15 1.76 -10.35
C LEU A 124 12.85 3.20 -9.91
N ALA A 125 12.11 3.38 -8.81
CA ALA A 125 11.86 4.69 -8.24
C ALA A 125 13.15 5.36 -7.75
N ALA A 126 14.06 4.61 -7.14
CA ALA A 126 15.36 5.12 -6.70
C ALA A 126 16.23 5.54 -7.89
N THR A 127 16.35 4.68 -8.92
CA THR A 127 17.08 4.97 -10.17
C THR A 127 16.49 6.17 -10.91
N ALA A 128 15.16 6.30 -10.98
CA ALA A 128 14.52 7.44 -11.62
C ALA A 128 14.80 8.78 -10.91
N GLN A 129 15.16 8.74 -9.63
CA GLN A 129 15.41 9.91 -8.82
C GLN A 129 16.90 10.23 -8.64
N SER A 130 17.82 9.29 -8.87
CA SER A 130 19.27 9.38 -8.57
C SER A 130 19.99 10.65 -9.06
N GLY A 131 19.44 11.36 -10.06
CA GLY A 131 19.96 12.64 -10.57
C GLY A 131 19.44 13.93 -9.91
N ARG A 132 18.56 13.88 -8.90
CA ARG A 132 18.02 15.09 -8.25
C ARG A 132 18.78 15.39 -6.94
N ARG A 133 19.84 16.20 -7.02
CA ARG A 133 20.46 16.83 -5.84
C ARG A 133 19.78 18.16 -5.51
N PRO A 134 19.32 18.38 -4.27
CA PRO A 134 19.30 19.71 -3.67
C PRO A 134 20.48 19.82 -2.69
N ALA A 135 21.46 20.65 -3.02
CA ALA A 135 22.56 21.04 -2.14
C ALA A 135 22.29 22.42 -1.51
N ALA A 136 21.16 22.58 -0.84
CA ALA A 136 20.84 23.80 -0.12
C ALA A 136 20.58 23.45 1.34
N GLU A 137 21.13 24.26 2.25
CA GLU A 137 20.78 24.23 3.67
C GLU A 137 19.27 24.35 3.81
N ALA A 138 18.70 23.34 4.46
CA ALA A 138 17.28 23.10 4.45
C ALA A 138 16.75 23.37 5.85
N ALA A 139 16.01 24.46 6.03
CA ALA A 139 15.38 24.75 7.30
C ALA A 139 14.20 23.80 7.54
N VAL A 140 14.09 23.32 8.78
CA VAL A 140 13.00 22.44 9.22
C VAL A 140 11.83 23.30 9.72
N ARG A 141 10.65 23.11 9.12
CA ARG A 141 9.43 23.82 9.56
C ARG A 141 8.96 23.38 10.94
N ALA A 142 8.37 24.31 11.69
CA ALA A 142 7.69 24.01 12.95
C ALA A 142 6.56 22.98 12.75
N PRO A 143 6.26 22.13 13.75
CA PRO A 143 5.19 21.15 13.64
C PRO A 143 3.84 21.84 13.46
N SER A 144 3.04 21.38 12.51
CA SER A 144 1.72 21.98 12.25
C SER A 144 0.66 20.95 11.89
N ALA A 145 -0.58 21.22 12.30
CA ALA A 145 -1.75 20.45 11.90
C ALA A 145 -2.04 20.63 10.40
N ALA A 146 -2.71 19.65 9.79
CA ALA A 146 -3.18 19.79 8.41
C ALA A 146 -4.33 20.82 8.31
N SER A 147 -4.62 21.28 7.08
CA SER A 147 -5.76 22.14 6.81
C SER A 147 -7.10 21.45 7.11
N ARG A 148 -8.17 22.22 7.34
CA ARG A 148 -9.52 21.70 7.63
C ARG A 148 -10.00 20.66 6.60
N PRO A 149 -9.85 20.84 5.27
CA PRO A 149 -10.28 19.84 4.31
C PRO A 149 -9.58 18.48 4.48
N VAL A 150 -8.28 18.49 4.81
CA VAL A 150 -7.52 17.25 5.03
C VAL A 150 -7.93 16.57 6.35
N GLN A 151 -8.28 17.36 7.37
CA GLN A 151 -8.86 16.83 8.61
C GLN A 151 -10.23 16.19 8.36
N LEU A 152 -11.08 16.83 7.55
CA LEU A 152 -12.38 16.25 7.16
C LEU A 152 -12.21 14.97 6.36
N ALA A 153 -11.25 14.93 5.43
CA ALA A 153 -10.91 13.70 4.71
C ALA A 153 -10.48 12.59 5.67
N ALA A 154 -9.68 12.90 6.70
CA ALA A 154 -9.31 11.92 7.72
C ALA A 154 -10.49 11.45 8.58
N CYS A 155 -11.44 12.35 8.91
CA CYS A 155 -12.70 11.97 9.55
C CYS A 155 -13.49 11.01 8.67
N ALA A 156 -13.66 11.32 7.38
CA ALA A 156 -14.36 10.46 6.44
C ALA A 156 -13.69 9.08 6.31
N GLY A 157 -12.35 9.04 6.19
CA GLY A 157 -11.59 7.80 6.16
C GLY A 157 -11.74 6.96 7.44
N THR A 158 -11.88 7.60 8.61
CA THR A 158 -12.15 6.91 9.87
C THR A 158 -13.59 6.37 9.91
N ALA A 159 -14.56 7.21 9.54
CA ALA A 159 -15.98 6.85 9.53
C ALA A 159 -16.32 5.75 8.52
N ALA A 160 -15.51 5.59 7.47
CA ALA A 160 -15.68 4.56 6.45
C ALA A 160 -15.62 3.13 7.02
N PHE A 161 -14.99 2.92 8.18
CA PHE A 161 -14.94 1.63 8.86
C PHE A 161 -16.14 1.36 9.78
N LEU A 162 -17.05 2.32 10.00
CA LEU A 162 -18.19 2.13 10.90
C LEU A 162 -19.13 0.99 10.46
N PRO A 163 -19.47 0.80 9.17
CA PRO A 163 -20.31 -0.32 8.77
C PRO A 163 -19.63 -1.67 9.03
N TYR A 164 -18.31 -1.74 8.81
CA TYR A 164 -17.52 -2.93 9.10
C TYR A 164 -17.47 -3.23 10.61
N ALA A 165 -17.26 -2.20 11.44
CA ALA A 165 -17.32 -2.35 12.89
C ALA A 165 -18.70 -2.81 13.37
N GLY A 166 -19.78 -2.25 12.80
CA GLY A 166 -21.15 -2.68 13.07
C GLY A 166 -21.38 -4.15 12.74
N MET A 167 -20.94 -4.61 11.56
CA MET A 167 -20.98 -6.02 11.17
C MET A 167 -20.24 -6.91 12.17
N LYS A 168 -19.00 -6.58 12.55
CA LYS A 168 -18.23 -7.36 13.52
C LYS A 168 -18.89 -7.41 14.89
N LEU A 169 -19.47 -6.30 15.35
CA LEU A 169 -20.21 -6.25 16.62
C LEU A 169 -21.44 -7.16 16.61
N VAL A 170 -22.18 -7.21 15.50
CA VAL A 170 -23.33 -8.13 15.35
C VAL A 170 -22.88 -9.59 15.47
N TRP A 171 -21.79 -9.98 14.83
CA TRP A 171 -21.28 -11.35 14.93
C TRP A 171 -20.80 -11.70 16.35
N VAL A 172 -20.10 -10.79 17.02
CA VAL A 172 -19.64 -11.02 18.41
C VAL A 172 -20.79 -11.11 19.40
N SER A 173 -21.88 -10.37 19.17
CA SER A 173 -23.08 -10.47 20.01
C SER A 173 -23.92 -11.73 19.73
N GLY A 174 -23.40 -12.70 18.97
CA GLY A 174 -24.12 -13.92 18.57
C GLY A 174 -25.17 -13.70 17.48
N GLY A 175 -25.19 -12.51 16.87
CA GLY A 175 -26.08 -12.18 15.78
C GLY A 175 -25.65 -12.77 14.43
N THR A 176 -26.54 -12.62 13.45
CA THR A 176 -26.30 -13.02 12.06
C THR A 176 -26.22 -11.75 11.20
N PHE A 177 -25.20 -11.67 10.35
CA PHE A 177 -25.05 -10.61 9.37
C PHE A 177 -24.68 -11.21 8.02
N ALA A 178 -25.33 -10.73 6.94
CA ALA A 178 -25.17 -11.27 5.60
C ALA A 178 -25.31 -12.81 5.58
N GLY A 179 -26.38 -13.31 6.20
CA GLY A 179 -26.70 -14.74 6.27
C GLY A 179 -25.80 -15.58 7.18
N VAL A 180 -24.65 -15.07 7.63
CA VAL A 180 -23.66 -15.84 8.40
C VAL A 180 -23.67 -15.40 9.87
N SER A 181 -23.70 -16.37 10.77
CA SER A 181 -23.59 -16.19 12.23
C SER A 181 -22.14 -16.01 12.70
N GLY A 182 -21.95 -15.47 13.89
CA GLY A 182 -20.61 -15.35 14.49
C GLY A 182 -19.88 -16.68 14.64
N ASP A 183 -20.59 -17.74 15.04
CA ASP A 183 -20.02 -19.08 15.21
C ASP A 183 -19.58 -19.70 13.89
N GLU A 184 -20.37 -19.52 12.83
CA GLU A 184 -19.99 -19.95 11.48
C GLU A 184 -18.76 -19.20 10.97
N MET A 185 -18.66 -17.89 11.21
CA MET A 185 -17.48 -17.10 10.84
C MET A 185 -16.23 -17.59 11.57
N LEU A 186 -16.34 -17.85 12.88
CA LEU A 186 -15.23 -18.39 13.67
C LEU A 186 -14.81 -19.79 13.18
N ALA A 187 -15.76 -20.62 12.76
CA ALA A 187 -15.49 -21.93 12.16
C ALA A 187 -14.77 -21.80 10.81
N VAL A 188 -15.16 -20.84 9.96
CA VAL A 188 -14.49 -20.52 8.70
C VAL A 188 -13.04 -20.12 8.94
N SER A 189 -12.77 -19.24 9.91
CA SER A 189 -11.40 -18.80 10.18
C SER A 189 -10.52 -19.91 10.75
N ARG A 190 -11.06 -20.77 11.61
CA ARG A 190 -10.36 -22.00 12.05
C ARG A 190 -10.00 -22.89 10.85
N ARG A 191 -10.94 -23.09 9.92
CA ARG A 191 -10.70 -23.87 8.69
C ARG A 191 -9.63 -23.23 7.81
N ASN A 192 -9.55 -21.90 7.81
CA ASN A 192 -8.53 -21.13 7.08
C ASN A 192 -7.19 -21.03 7.83
N GLY A 193 -6.98 -21.83 8.88
CA GLY A 193 -5.69 -21.97 9.58
C GLY A 193 -5.48 -21.03 10.77
N ALA A 194 -6.46 -20.17 11.12
CA ALA A 194 -6.36 -19.35 12.32
C ALA A 194 -6.30 -20.23 13.58
N SER A 195 -5.32 -19.98 14.45
CA SER A 195 -5.08 -20.80 15.63
C SER A 195 -4.57 -19.96 16.81
N GLY A 196 -4.65 -20.52 18.02
CA GLY A 196 -4.15 -19.89 19.24
C GLY A 196 -4.74 -18.50 19.49
N ILE A 197 -3.86 -17.52 19.68
CA ILE A 197 -4.24 -16.13 20.00
C ILE A 197 -5.12 -15.48 18.94
N TRP A 198 -4.98 -15.85 17.65
CA TRP A 198 -5.79 -15.29 16.57
C TRP A 198 -7.24 -15.73 16.66
N LEU A 199 -7.46 -17.02 16.93
CA LEU A 199 -8.81 -17.56 17.11
C LEU A 199 -9.45 -17.02 18.39
N THR A 200 -8.65 -16.82 19.45
CA THR A 200 -9.13 -16.13 20.66
C THR A 200 -9.54 -14.71 20.34
N LEU A 201 -8.69 -13.88 19.70
CA LEU A 201 -9.06 -12.50 19.39
C LEU A 201 -10.29 -12.42 18.48
N GLU A 202 -10.41 -13.34 17.53
CA GLU A 202 -11.55 -13.41 16.64
C GLU A 202 -12.87 -13.74 17.35
N SER A 203 -12.85 -14.54 18.43
CA SER A 203 -14.05 -14.78 19.23
C SER A 203 -14.54 -13.51 19.96
N TRP A 204 -13.69 -12.48 20.07
CA TRP A 204 -14.03 -11.14 20.56
C TRP A 204 -14.26 -10.15 19.41
N GLY A 205 -14.30 -10.64 18.16
CA GLY A 205 -14.45 -9.85 16.94
C GLY A 205 -13.23 -9.04 16.55
N LEU A 206 -12.10 -9.26 17.21
CA LEU A 206 -10.83 -8.62 16.93
C LEU A 206 -10.03 -9.50 15.97
N ASP A 207 -10.36 -9.45 14.69
CA ASP A 207 -9.53 -10.13 13.68
C ASP A 207 -8.34 -9.24 13.25
N GLY A 208 -7.48 -9.82 12.42
CA GLY A 208 -6.34 -9.11 11.86
C GLY A 208 -6.72 -7.83 11.10
N THR A 209 -7.87 -7.83 10.43
CA THR A 209 -8.36 -6.66 9.69
C THR A 209 -8.83 -5.53 10.60
N VAL A 210 -9.44 -5.82 11.76
CA VAL A 210 -9.76 -4.82 12.79
C VAL A 210 -8.50 -4.16 13.34
N LEU A 211 -7.46 -4.97 13.64
CA LEU A 211 -6.19 -4.43 14.15
C LEU A 211 -5.48 -3.56 13.12
N LEU A 212 -5.47 -3.99 11.85
CA LEU A 212 -4.92 -3.20 10.75
C LEU A 212 -5.72 -1.93 10.49
N ALA A 213 -7.05 -1.97 10.58
CA ALA A 213 -7.90 -0.79 10.47
C ALA A 213 -7.61 0.20 11.61
N ALA A 214 -7.47 -0.27 12.84
CA ALA A 214 -7.10 0.56 13.99
C ALA A 214 -5.72 1.21 13.82
N LEU A 215 -4.71 0.44 13.38
CA LEU A 215 -3.38 0.96 13.07
C LEU A 215 -3.43 1.97 11.91
N GLY A 216 -4.26 1.71 10.92
CA GLY A 216 -4.51 2.62 9.80
C GLY A 216 -5.11 3.94 10.27
N VAL A 217 -6.19 3.91 11.05
CA VAL A 217 -6.80 5.11 11.64
C VAL A 217 -5.77 5.88 12.48
N PHE A 218 -4.97 5.18 13.30
CA PHE A 218 -3.89 5.79 14.06
C PHE A 218 -2.88 6.50 13.15
N LEU A 219 -2.41 5.82 12.09
CA LEU A 219 -1.49 6.38 11.10
C LEU A 219 -2.10 7.61 10.41
N LEU A 220 -3.34 7.52 9.95
CA LEU A 220 -4.07 8.60 9.29
C LEU A 220 -4.13 9.86 10.16
N TRP A 221 -4.48 9.70 11.44
CA TRP A 221 -4.50 10.82 12.38
C TRP A 221 -3.11 11.34 12.72
N GLY A 222 -2.10 10.48 12.77
CA GLY A 222 -0.69 10.89 12.90
C GLY A 222 -0.24 11.80 11.77
N LEU A 223 -0.61 11.48 10.52
CA LEU A 223 -0.30 12.31 9.35
C LEU A 223 -0.98 13.68 9.38
N VAL A 224 -2.09 13.81 10.09
CA VAL A 224 -2.92 15.03 10.09
C VAL A 224 -2.66 15.91 11.31
N ARG A 225 -2.27 15.32 12.44
CA ARG A 225 -2.06 16.02 13.71
C ARG A 225 -0.57 16.36 13.94
N PRO A 226 -0.26 17.35 14.80
CA PRO A 226 1.13 17.71 15.13
C PRO A 226 1.93 16.57 15.77
N TRP A 227 1.28 15.66 16.50
CA TRP A 227 1.94 14.56 17.20
C TRP A 227 2.56 13.52 16.26
N GLY A 228 2.16 13.46 14.99
CA GLY A 228 2.88 12.63 14.02
C GLY A 228 4.21 13.22 13.55
N GLN A 229 4.51 14.48 13.91
CA GLN A 229 5.78 15.15 13.58
C GLN A 229 6.72 15.25 14.78
N VAL A 230 6.18 15.15 16.00
CA VAL A 230 6.93 15.21 17.26
C VAL A 230 6.38 14.14 18.19
N PHE A 231 7.26 13.30 18.72
CA PHE A 231 6.87 12.25 19.66
C PHE A 231 6.19 12.86 20.90
N PRO A 232 5.02 12.33 21.28
CA PRO A 232 4.23 12.86 22.38
C PRO A 232 4.91 12.69 23.74
N ARG A 233 4.39 13.35 24.78
CA ARG A 233 4.99 13.33 26.12
C ARG A 233 4.94 11.95 26.79
N TRP A 234 4.01 11.09 26.38
CA TRP A 234 3.83 9.73 26.90
C TRP A 234 4.79 8.70 26.31
N THR A 235 5.64 9.04 25.32
CA THR A 235 6.74 8.19 24.85
C THR A 235 8.05 8.58 25.56
N PRO A 236 8.37 8.00 26.74
CA PRO A 236 9.38 8.55 27.65
C PRO A 236 10.76 8.77 27.01
N TRP A 237 11.17 7.89 26.08
CA TRP A 237 12.52 7.88 25.51
C TRP A 237 12.66 8.76 24.27
N LEU A 238 11.52 9.13 23.67
CA LEU A 238 11.47 9.90 22.42
C LEU A 238 10.79 11.26 22.57
N ARG A 239 10.26 11.57 23.76
CA ARG A 239 9.52 12.78 24.07
C ARG A 239 10.16 14.03 23.46
N GLY A 240 9.37 14.78 22.70
CA GLY A 240 9.79 16.06 22.11
C GLY A 240 10.75 15.94 20.93
N ARG A 241 11.26 14.73 20.62
CA ARG A 241 12.07 14.50 19.42
C ARG A 241 11.20 14.54 18.18
N ARG A 242 11.80 14.96 17.06
CA ARG A 242 11.14 14.93 15.75
C ARG A 242 10.97 13.49 15.28
N VAL A 243 9.79 13.18 14.78
CA VAL A 243 9.53 11.91 14.11
C VAL A 243 10.24 11.93 12.76
N PRO A 244 11.10 10.95 12.44
CA PRO A 244 11.71 10.85 11.11
C PRO A 244 10.62 10.83 10.05
N ARG A 245 10.67 11.74 9.08
CA ARG A 245 9.60 11.95 8.09
C ARG A 245 9.15 10.67 7.38
N TRP A 246 10.07 9.76 7.10
CA TRP A 246 9.78 8.51 6.40
C TRP A 246 9.09 7.46 7.26
N LEU A 247 9.15 7.57 8.59
CA LEU A 247 8.52 6.63 9.51
C LEU A 247 6.99 6.57 9.33
N PRO A 248 6.25 7.69 9.29
CA PRO A 248 4.83 7.66 8.95
C PRO A 248 4.57 7.69 7.44
N LEU A 249 5.45 8.30 6.62
CA LEU A 249 5.19 8.39 5.18
C LEU A 249 5.34 7.08 4.42
N ALA A 250 6.30 6.22 4.79
CA ALA A 250 6.49 4.94 4.10
C ALA A 250 5.24 4.05 4.20
N PRO A 251 4.71 3.72 5.39
CA PRO A 251 3.48 2.93 5.49
C PRO A 251 2.28 3.67 4.90
N ALA A 252 2.23 5.01 4.96
CA ALA A 252 1.14 5.78 4.35
C ALA A 252 1.14 5.71 2.83
N PHE A 253 2.30 5.79 2.18
CA PHE A 253 2.40 5.65 0.73
C PHE A 253 2.12 4.22 0.29
N VAL A 254 2.63 3.22 1.02
CA VAL A 254 2.32 1.81 0.74
C VAL A 254 0.82 1.58 0.86
N GLY A 255 0.21 1.94 1.99
CA GLY A 255 -1.23 1.80 2.22
C GLY A 255 -2.09 2.60 1.25
N ALA A 256 -1.69 3.81 0.86
CA ALA A 256 -2.42 4.60 -0.13
C ALA A 256 -2.35 3.99 -1.53
N ALA A 257 -1.18 3.50 -1.92
CA ALA A 257 -0.95 2.87 -3.23
C ALA A 257 -1.66 1.53 -3.36
N THR A 258 -1.93 0.82 -2.27
CA THR A 258 -2.68 -0.44 -2.28
C THR A 258 -4.17 -0.20 -2.06
N LEU A 259 -4.58 0.49 -0.99
CA LEU A 259 -5.99 0.56 -0.60
C LEU A 259 -6.84 1.43 -1.53
N ALA A 260 -6.28 2.53 -2.07
CA ALA A 260 -7.07 3.39 -2.94
C ALA A 260 -7.44 2.71 -4.27
N PRO A 261 -6.49 2.10 -5.02
CA PRO A 261 -6.86 1.32 -6.19
C PRO A 261 -7.74 0.12 -5.84
N TYR A 262 -7.45 -0.58 -4.73
CA TYR A 262 -8.26 -1.73 -4.30
C TYR A 262 -9.72 -1.36 -4.13
N GLY A 263 -9.99 -0.32 -3.34
CA GLY A 263 -11.35 0.13 -3.10
C GLY A 263 -12.01 0.67 -4.35
N VAL A 264 -11.31 1.45 -5.19
CA VAL A 264 -11.90 2.02 -6.42
C VAL A 264 -12.29 0.94 -7.42
N PHE A 265 -11.38 0.01 -7.73
CA PHE A 265 -11.70 -1.11 -8.62
C PHE A 265 -12.73 -2.05 -7.99
N GLY A 266 -12.63 -2.27 -6.68
CA GLY A 266 -13.61 -3.03 -5.91
C GLY A 266 -15.01 -2.45 -5.99
N ILE A 267 -15.18 -1.13 -5.81
CA ILE A 267 -16.46 -0.43 -6.00
C ILE A 267 -16.99 -0.60 -7.42
N GLY A 268 -16.11 -0.48 -8.43
CA GLY A 268 -16.51 -0.70 -9.82
C GLY A 268 -17.02 -2.13 -10.03
N TYR A 269 -16.31 -3.12 -9.50
CA TYR A 269 -16.72 -4.52 -9.55
C TYR A 269 -18.04 -4.78 -8.81
N THR A 270 -18.21 -4.26 -7.59
CA THR A 270 -19.46 -4.41 -6.83
C THR A 270 -20.62 -3.71 -7.51
N ALA A 271 -20.40 -2.56 -8.15
CA ALA A 271 -21.42 -1.87 -8.94
C ALA A 271 -21.86 -2.70 -10.16
N LEU A 272 -20.91 -3.31 -10.89
CA LEU A 272 -21.21 -4.21 -11.99
C LEU A 272 -21.97 -5.46 -11.51
N CYS A 273 -21.65 -5.99 -10.32
CA CYS A 273 -22.39 -7.09 -9.71
C CYS A 273 -23.83 -6.68 -9.35
N THR A 274 -24.00 -5.51 -8.73
CA THR A 274 -25.33 -4.97 -8.39
C THR A 274 -26.19 -4.76 -9.64
N ALA A 275 -25.58 -4.34 -10.75
CA ALA A 275 -26.25 -4.17 -12.03
C ALA A 275 -26.50 -5.49 -12.80
N GLY A 276 -26.06 -6.63 -12.28
CA GLY A 276 -26.20 -7.93 -12.93
C GLY A 276 -25.31 -8.15 -14.16
N VAL A 277 -24.32 -7.27 -14.39
CA VAL A 277 -23.39 -7.37 -15.54
C VAL A 277 -22.37 -8.49 -15.32
N VAL A 278 -21.93 -8.67 -14.08
CA VAL A 278 -21.03 -9.75 -13.67
C VAL A 278 -21.58 -10.44 -12.42
N THR A 279 -21.16 -11.67 -12.17
CA THR A 279 -21.63 -12.43 -11.01
C THR A 279 -20.66 -12.34 -9.84
N MET A 280 -21.20 -12.13 -8.63
CA MET A 280 -20.45 -12.24 -7.39
C MET A 280 -20.36 -13.71 -6.98
N ARG A 281 -19.16 -14.19 -6.71
CA ARG A 281 -18.97 -15.54 -6.15
C ARG A 281 -19.35 -15.51 -4.67
N ARG A 282 -20.20 -16.45 -4.23
CA ARG A 282 -20.64 -16.55 -2.83
C ARG A 282 -19.49 -16.76 -1.82
N GLY A 283 -18.42 -17.45 -2.23
CA GLY A 283 -17.33 -17.81 -1.32
C GLY A 283 -17.83 -18.63 -0.14
N ASP A 284 -17.52 -18.17 1.07
CA ASP A 284 -17.96 -18.75 2.34
C ASP A 284 -19.35 -18.31 2.81
N PHE A 285 -20.01 -17.41 2.06
CA PHE A 285 -21.37 -16.98 2.35
C PHE A 285 -22.40 -17.93 1.74
N HIS A 286 -23.58 -18.00 2.36
CA HIS A 286 -24.68 -18.84 1.90
C HIS A 286 -25.22 -18.40 0.53
N ALA A 287 -25.31 -17.09 0.29
CA ALA A 287 -25.75 -16.52 -1.00
C ALA A 287 -24.75 -15.51 -1.59
N SER A 288 -24.74 -15.36 -2.91
CA SER A 288 -23.95 -14.33 -3.60
C SER A 288 -24.35 -12.90 -3.22
N GLY A 289 -25.62 -12.68 -2.84
CA GLY A 289 -26.10 -11.38 -2.36
C GLY A 289 -25.47 -10.99 -1.02
N ASP A 290 -25.26 -11.96 -0.12
CA ASP A 290 -24.58 -11.76 1.16
C ASP A 290 -23.11 -11.39 0.96
N ALA A 291 -22.42 -12.12 0.09
CA ALA A 291 -21.05 -11.82 -0.31
C ALA A 291 -20.95 -10.41 -0.93
N LEU A 292 -21.94 -10.02 -1.75
CA LEU A 292 -22.00 -8.69 -2.36
C LEU A 292 -22.21 -7.59 -1.31
N LEU A 293 -23.05 -7.80 -0.31
CA LEU A 293 -23.26 -6.85 0.79
C LEU A 293 -21.96 -6.60 1.57
N VAL A 294 -21.26 -7.68 1.96
CA VAL A 294 -19.98 -7.56 2.67
C VAL A 294 -18.90 -6.95 1.78
N ALA A 295 -18.88 -7.27 0.49
CA ALA A 295 -17.98 -6.66 -0.47
C ALA A 295 -18.20 -5.14 -0.58
N TRP A 296 -19.45 -4.67 -0.61
CA TRP A 296 -19.75 -3.23 -0.60
C TRP A 296 -19.19 -2.53 0.63
N ILE A 297 -19.37 -3.11 1.81
CA ILE A 297 -18.84 -2.58 3.08
C ILE A 297 -17.32 -2.45 3.01
N GLY A 298 -16.63 -3.53 2.61
CA GLY A 298 -15.17 -3.56 2.52
C GLY A 298 -14.62 -2.61 1.47
N MET A 299 -15.11 -2.69 0.22
CA MET A 299 -14.59 -1.91 -0.89
C MET A 299 -14.85 -0.41 -0.73
N ALA A 300 -16.01 -0.02 -0.20
CA ALA A 300 -16.29 1.37 0.14
C ALA A 300 -15.34 1.88 1.23
N ALA A 301 -15.12 1.08 2.29
CA ALA A 301 -14.19 1.42 3.36
C ALA A 301 -12.77 1.64 2.81
N PHE A 302 -12.26 0.72 2.00
CA PHE A 302 -10.93 0.82 1.41
C PHE A 302 -10.79 2.00 0.45
N ALA A 303 -11.81 2.31 -0.37
CA ALA A 303 -11.77 3.43 -1.30
C ALA A 303 -11.70 4.76 -0.57
N VAL A 304 -12.61 4.98 0.38
CA VAL A 304 -12.71 6.24 1.14
C VAL A 304 -11.46 6.41 2.02
N TYR A 305 -11.05 5.35 2.73
CA TYR A 305 -9.85 5.39 3.55
C TYR A 305 -8.59 5.58 2.71
N GLY A 306 -8.44 4.89 1.57
CA GLY A 306 -7.31 5.03 0.66
C GLY A 306 -7.19 6.45 0.09
N ALA A 307 -8.32 7.07 -0.31
CA ALA A 307 -8.36 8.45 -0.75
C ALA A 307 -7.98 9.43 0.37
N ALA A 308 -8.52 9.23 1.58
CA ALA A 308 -8.17 10.01 2.76
C ALA A 308 -6.68 9.90 3.11
N LEU A 309 -6.12 8.69 3.08
CA LEU A 309 -4.72 8.42 3.35
C LEU A 309 -3.82 9.07 2.30
N THR A 310 -4.21 9.04 1.02
CA THR A 310 -3.50 9.73 -0.07
C THR A 310 -3.43 11.24 0.18
N ALA A 311 -4.58 11.85 0.53
CA ALA A 311 -4.65 13.28 0.83
C ALA A 311 -3.81 13.65 2.07
N ALA A 312 -3.91 12.85 3.13
CA ALA A 312 -3.15 13.03 4.37
C ALA A 312 -1.65 12.86 4.15
N ALA A 313 -1.22 11.82 3.41
CA ALA A 313 0.18 11.56 3.08
C ALA A 313 0.77 12.70 2.23
N ARG A 314 0.04 13.17 1.21
CA ARG A 314 0.44 14.32 0.40
C ARG A 314 0.57 15.59 1.25
N SER A 315 -0.41 15.85 2.12
CA SER A 315 -0.37 17.00 3.02
C SER A 315 0.80 16.93 3.99
N TYR A 316 0.99 15.78 4.66
CA TYR A 316 2.10 15.55 5.59
C TYR A 316 3.45 15.70 4.87
N TRP A 317 3.57 15.15 3.65
CA TRP A 317 4.75 15.30 2.82
C TRP A 317 5.10 16.77 2.60
N LEU A 318 4.14 17.59 2.17
CA LEU A 318 4.33 19.02 1.91
C LEU A 318 4.69 19.81 3.18
N ARG A 319 4.07 19.48 4.33
CA ARG A 319 4.36 20.14 5.62
C ARG A 319 5.75 19.79 6.14
N THR A 320 6.22 18.57 5.89
CA THR A 320 7.51 18.06 6.37
C THR A 320 8.64 18.13 5.35
N ARG A 321 8.39 18.66 4.15
CA ARG A 321 9.47 18.92 3.19
C ARG A 321 10.40 20.00 3.73
N PRO A 322 11.72 19.79 3.67
CA PRO A 322 12.66 20.87 3.88
C PRO A 322 12.42 21.98 2.87
N HIS A 323 12.43 23.24 3.33
CA HIS A 323 12.34 24.39 2.44
C HIS A 323 13.69 25.08 2.35
N ARG A 324 13.99 25.63 1.17
CA ARG A 324 15.21 26.42 0.97
C ARG A 324 15.03 27.72 1.74
N VAL A 325 16.01 28.04 2.57
CA VAL A 325 16.17 29.40 3.08
C VAL A 325 16.76 30.20 1.93
N VAL A 326 16.00 31.17 1.40
CA VAL A 326 16.62 32.22 0.58
C VAL A 326 17.34 33.12 1.57
N PRO A 327 18.67 33.31 1.46
CA PRO A 327 19.38 34.24 2.31
C PRO A 327 18.74 35.60 2.10
N SER A 328 18.10 36.16 3.14
CA SER A 328 17.73 37.56 3.10
C SER A 328 19.03 38.34 3.03
N HIS A 329 19.36 38.92 1.88
CA HIS A 329 20.35 39.97 1.81
C HIS A 329 19.87 41.08 2.75
N ARG A 330 20.41 41.11 3.97
CA ARG A 330 20.35 42.32 4.78
C ARG A 330 21.30 43.30 4.10
N PRO A 331 20.85 44.48 3.64
CA PRO A 331 21.78 45.52 3.26
C PRO A 331 22.61 45.85 4.50
N VAL A 332 23.93 45.74 4.37
CA VAL A 332 24.87 46.29 5.35
C VAL A 332 24.65 47.80 5.28
N THR A 333 23.94 48.35 6.25
CA THR A 333 23.96 49.79 6.49
C THR A 333 25.33 50.11 7.07
N GLU A 334 26.26 50.49 6.21
CA GLU A 334 27.40 51.31 6.62
C GLU A 334 26.83 52.70 6.95
N GLY A 335 27.02 53.11 8.20
CA GLY A 335 26.56 54.38 8.76
C GLY A 335 26.88 54.45 10.25
#